data_AF-A0A0M8SWH0-F1
#
_entry.id   AF-A0A0M8SWH0-F1
#
_cell.length_a   1.000
_cell.length_b   1.000
_cell.length_c   1.000
_cell.angle_alpha   90.00
_cell.angle_beta   90.00
_cell.angle_gamma   90.00
#
_symmetry.space_group_name_H-M   'P 1'
#
loop_
_entity.id
_entity.type
_entity.pdbx_description
1 polymer ?
#
loop_
_entity_poly.entity_id
_entity_poly.type
_entity_poly.pdbx_seq_one_letter_code
_entity_poly.pdbx_strand_id
1 'polypeptide(L)'
;MATLNGILNGLEVIEFEFAETPKSTPDNPRYFKEVLRVLLADGTVVYNCAWTNCEFTRPKASGVWPHVKAHKNQTTRTPKATADLSDIDVDGLPLAEVIDRARKATWYSVQLDATQKKLDKATREVEEWKPRAKAAETQLASIRKAFSAVA
;
A
#
# COMPACT_ATOMS: atom_id res chain seq x y z
N MET A 1 -3.26 -5.46 4.11
CA MET A 1 -3.38 -5.01 5.51
C MET A 1 -4.25 -6.02 6.21
N ALA A 2 -3.94 -6.37 7.47
CA ALA A 2 -4.90 -7.00 8.38
C ALA A 2 -6.27 -6.40 8.09
N THR A 3 -7.26 -7.27 7.89
CA THR A 3 -8.54 -6.95 7.25
C THR A 3 -9.04 -5.57 7.67
N LEU A 4 -9.80 -4.87 6.82
CA LEU A 4 -10.36 -3.54 7.11
C LEU A 4 -11.05 -3.39 8.50
N ASN A 5 -11.29 -4.50 9.20
CA ASN A 5 -11.90 -4.60 10.52
C ASN A 5 -10.92 -4.95 11.66
N GLY A 6 -9.60 -5.01 11.44
CA GLY A 6 -8.62 -5.33 12.48
C GLY A 6 -8.62 -6.80 12.92
N ILE A 7 -9.18 -7.70 12.11
CA ILE A 7 -9.30 -9.13 12.43
C ILE A 7 -8.39 -9.95 11.49
N LEU A 8 -7.66 -10.91 12.04
CA LEU A 8 -6.84 -11.86 11.29
C LEU A 8 -7.07 -13.27 11.83
N ASN A 9 -7.47 -14.21 10.97
CA ASN A 9 -7.85 -15.57 11.37
C ASN A 9 -8.93 -15.61 12.47
N GLY A 10 -9.86 -14.65 12.49
CA GLY A 10 -10.91 -14.55 13.51
C GLY A 10 -10.45 -14.00 14.86
N LEU A 11 -9.20 -13.57 14.99
CA LEU A 11 -8.65 -12.93 16.18
C LEU A 11 -8.38 -11.45 15.93
N GLU A 12 -8.60 -10.63 16.95
CA GLU A 12 -8.27 -9.21 16.91
C GLU A 12 -6.76 -9.02 16.84
N VAL A 13 -6.32 -8.09 16.00
CA VAL A 13 -4.94 -7.68 15.87
C VAL A 13 -4.64 -6.59 16.89
N ILE A 14 -3.76 -6.88 17.84
CA ILE A 14 -3.30 -5.91 18.85
C ILE A 14 -2.29 -4.95 18.22
N GLU A 15 -1.31 -5.50 17.50
CA GLU A 15 -0.17 -4.75 16.99
C GLU A 15 0.28 -5.35 15.66
N PHE A 16 0.73 -4.51 14.74
CA PHE A 16 1.40 -4.96 13.53
C PHE A 16 2.56 -4.03 13.17
N GLU A 17 3.68 -4.63 12.84
CA GLU A 17 4.90 -3.95 12.40
C GLU A 17 5.46 -4.64 11.17
N PHE A 18 6.34 -4.00 10.42
CA PHE A 18 7.06 -4.72 9.37
C PHE A 18 8.02 -5.74 9.99
N ALA A 19 8.05 -6.95 9.43
CA ALA A 19 8.92 -8.00 9.91
C ALA A 19 10.38 -7.69 9.61
N GLU A 20 11.29 -7.96 10.55
CA GLU A 20 12.72 -7.85 10.31
C GLU A 20 13.23 -8.88 9.30
N THR A 21 14.19 -8.46 8.48
CA THR A 21 14.90 -9.33 7.55
C THR A 21 16.01 -10.09 8.26
N PRO A 22 16.45 -11.25 7.73
CA PRO A 22 17.63 -11.94 8.26
C PRO A 22 18.94 -11.13 8.21
N LYS A 23 18.96 -9.99 7.51
CA LYS A 23 20.11 -9.08 7.42
C LYS A 23 19.99 -7.87 8.37
N SER A 24 18.96 -7.85 9.21
CA SER A 24 18.78 -6.85 10.26
C SER A 24 19.91 -7.00 11.29
N THR A 25 20.49 -5.89 11.71
CA THR A 25 21.48 -5.83 12.80
C THR A 25 21.05 -4.77 13.81
N PRO A 26 21.47 -4.84 15.09
CA PRO A 26 21.08 -3.84 16.10
C PRO A 26 21.35 -2.39 15.67
N ASP A 27 22.48 -2.13 15.00
CA ASP A 27 22.86 -0.78 14.53
C ASP A 27 22.21 -0.39 13.18
N ASN A 28 21.59 -1.34 12.49
CA ASN A 28 21.00 -1.13 11.16
C ASN A 28 19.80 -2.08 10.98
N PRO A 29 18.64 -1.75 11.58
CA PRO A 29 17.47 -2.58 11.48
C PRO A 29 16.93 -2.55 10.04
N ARG A 30 16.72 -3.74 9.47
CA ARG A 30 16.25 -3.89 8.08
C ARG A 30 14.97 -4.68 8.07
N TYR A 31 13.91 -4.08 7.52
CA TYR A 31 12.59 -4.66 7.49
C TYR A 31 12.18 -5.14 6.10
N PHE A 32 11.36 -6.18 6.04
CA PHE A 32 10.66 -6.57 4.83
C PHE A 32 9.64 -5.49 4.47
N LYS A 33 9.62 -5.06 3.20
CA LYS A 33 8.69 -4.02 2.73
C LYS A 33 7.22 -4.45 2.73
N GLU A 34 6.95 -5.75 2.75
CA GLU A 34 5.64 -6.32 2.41
C GLU A 34 5.24 -7.51 3.29
N VAL A 35 6.00 -7.78 4.35
CA VAL A 35 5.70 -8.83 5.33
C VAL A 35 5.52 -8.15 6.67
N LEU A 36 4.37 -8.35 7.28
CA LEU A 36 4.01 -7.82 8.59
C LEU A 36 4.23 -8.89 9.65
N ARG A 37 4.78 -8.50 10.81
CA ARG A 37 4.71 -9.24 12.07
C ARG A 37 3.48 -8.74 12.81
N VAL A 38 2.59 -9.64 13.19
CA VAL A 38 1.28 -9.32 13.77
C VAL A 38 1.16 -10.02 15.11
N LEU A 39 0.83 -9.26 16.16
CA LEU A 39 0.47 -9.77 17.47
C LEU A 39 -1.05 -9.86 17.57
N LEU A 40 -1.56 -11.04 17.88
CA LEU A 40 -2.98 -11.32 18.02
C LEU A 40 -3.43 -11.21 19.48
N ALA A 41 -4.75 -11.10 19.69
CA ALA A 41 -5.40 -10.99 21.00
C ALA A 41 -5.02 -12.10 22.00
N ASP A 42 -4.74 -13.30 21.49
CA ASP A 42 -4.32 -14.47 22.28
C ASP A 42 -2.83 -14.44 22.66
N GLY A 43 -2.10 -13.38 22.27
CA GLY A 43 -0.66 -13.25 22.45
C GLY A 43 0.18 -13.95 21.38
N THR A 44 -0.45 -14.60 20.40
CA THR A 44 0.28 -15.31 19.34
C THR A 44 0.86 -14.31 18.33
N VAL A 45 2.11 -14.53 17.93
CA VAL A 45 2.75 -13.77 16.84
C VAL A 45 2.66 -14.56 15.54
N VAL A 46 2.07 -13.95 14.52
CA VAL A 46 2.01 -14.49 13.16
C VAL A 46 2.59 -13.51 12.16
N TYR A 47 2.97 -14.00 10.98
CA TYR A 47 3.45 -13.15 9.89
C TYR A 47 2.41 -13.11 8.78
N ASN A 48 2.04 -11.92 8.33
CA ASN A 48 1.00 -11.68 7.33
C ASN A 48 1.54 -10.94 6.11
N CYS A 49 0.91 -11.17 4.95
CA CYS A 49 1.18 -10.42 3.73
C CYS A 49 0.61 -9.00 3.83
N ALA A 50 1.40 -7.97 3.53
CA ALA A 50 0.94 -6.58 3.63
C ALA A 50 -0.13 -6.20 2.58
N TRP A 51 -0.33 -7.01 1.54
CA TRP A 51 -1.27 -6.72 0.45
C TRP A 51 -2.73 -6.64 0.93
N THR A 52 -3.52 -5.76 0.31
CA THR A 52 -4.92 -5.51 0.66
C THR A 52 -5.77 -6.77 0.41
N ASN A 53 -6.68 -7.09 1.33
CA ASN A 53 -7.54 -8.29 1.30
C ASN A 53 -6.78 -9.63 1.24
N CYS A 54 -5.52 -9.65 1.69
CA CYS A 54 -4.72 -10.87 1.75
C CYS A 54 -4.58 -11.37 3.20
N GLU A 55 -5.29 -12.44 3.52
CA GLU A 55 -5.25 -13.09 4.84
C GLU A 55 -4.18 -14.18 4.94
N PHE A 56 -3.27 -14.26 3.95
CA PHE A 56 -2.21 -15.26 3.98
C PHE A 56 -1.29 -15.03 5.17
N THR A 57 -1.19 -16.04 6.04
CA THR A 57 -0.35 -16.01 7.24
C THR A 57 0.59 -17.22 7.33
N ARG A 58 1.74 -17.02 7.97
CA ARG A 58 2.67 -18.10 8.34
C ARG A 58 3.30 -17.82 9.71
N PRO A 59 3.82 -18.84 10.41
CA PRO A 59 4.55 -18.66 11.67
C PRO A 59 5.92 -17.96 11.51
N LYS A 60 6.43 -17.81 10.28
CA LYS A 60 7.74 -17.21 9.99
C LYS A 60 7.64 -16.26 8.79
N ALA A 61 8.33 -15.12 8.86
CA ALA A 61 8.40 -14.13 7.78
C ALA A 61 8.88 -14.72 6.44
N SER A 62 9.87 -15.64 6.50
CA SER A 62 10.41 -16.32 5.32
C SER A 62 9.40 -17.20 4.59
N GLY A 63 8.34 -17.65 5.27
CA GLY A 63 7.24 -18.40 4.65
C GLY A 63 6.23 -17.50 3.94
N VAL A 64 6.14 -16.23 4.32
CA VAL A 64 5.25 -15.23 3.70
C VAL A 64 5.91 -14.60 2.48
N TRP A 65 7.22 -14.35 2.53
CA TRP A 65 7.94 -13.64 1.47
C TRP A 65 7.77 -14.23 0.05
N PRO A 66 7.79 -15.56 -0.16
CA PRO A 66 7.51 -16.15 -1.47
C PRO A 66 6.09 -15.88 -1.96
N HIS A 67 5.11 -15.84 -1.05
CA HIS A 67 3.72 -15.55 -1.37
C HIS A 67 3.54 -14.10 -1.84
N VAL A 68 4.24 -13.14 -1.23
CA VAL A 68 4.19 -11.72 -1.64
C VAL A 68 4.54 -11.52 -3.12
N LYS A 69 5.48 -12.31 -3.65
CA LYS A 69 5.85 -12.25 -5.07
C LYS A 69 4.71 -12.59 -6.02
N ALA A 70 3.75 -13.42 -5.59
CA ALA A 70 2.59 -13.78 -6.40
C ALA A 70 1.71 -12.55 -6.70
N HIS A 71 1.58 -11.62 -5.74
CA HIS A 71 0.84 -10.38 -5.94
C HIS A 71 1.54 -9.43 -6.92
N LYS A 72 2.87 -9.34 -6.85
CA LYS A 72 3.64 -8.52 -7.82
C LYS A 72 3.42 -8.97 -9.26
N ASN A 73 3.44 -10.29 -9.49
CA ASN A 73 3.20 -10.85 -10.81
C ASN A 73 1.77 -10.63 -11.31
N GLN A 74 0.80 -10.49 -10.40
CA GLN A 74 -0.59 -10.14 -10.74
C GLN A 74 -0.71 -8.65 -11.11
N THR A 75 0.02 -7.75 -10.45
CA THR A 75 0.00 -6.31 -10.79
C THR A 75 0.73 -5.95 -12.09
N THR A 76 1.66 -6.79 -12.56
CA THR A 76 2.30 -6.63 -13.88
C THR A 76 1.52 -7.25 -15.04
N ARG A 77 0.39 -7.94 -14.78
CA ARG A 77 -0.61 -8.09 -15.84
C ARG A 77 -1.20 -6.71 -16.05
N THR A 78 -0.78 -6.07 -17.15
CA THR A 78 -1.51 -4.96 -17.78
C THR A 78 -3.00 -5.20 -17.57
N PRO A 79 -3.77 -4.22 -17.02
CA PRO A 79 -5.20 -4.41 -16.82
C PRO A 79 -5.77 -4.89 -18.15
N LYS A 80 -6.20 -6.16 -18.18
CA LYS A 80 -6.92 -6.72 -19.30
C LYS A 80 -8.18 -5.86 -19.38
N ALA A 81 -8.32 -5.18 -20.52
CA ALA A 81 -9.44 -4.39 -21.02
C ALA A 81 -10.55 -4.10 -20.01
N THR A 82 -10.91 -2.82 -19.86
CA THR A 82 -12.22 -2.34 -19.37
C THR A 82 -13.23 -3.47 -19.35
N ALA A 83 -13.52 -4.01 -18.16
CA ALA A 83 -14.56 -5.02 -18.00
C ALA A 83 -15.80 -4.44 -18.68
N ASP A 84 -16.30 -5.14 -19.68
CA ASP A 84 -17.48 -4.71 -20.40
C ASP A 84 -18.59 -4.56 -19.36
N LEU A 85 -19.17 -3.36 -19.24
CA LEU A 85 -20.26 -3.10 -18.29
C LEU A 85 -21.46 -4.03 -18.55
N SER A 86 -21.50 -4.63 -19.74
CA SER A 86 -22.47 -5.62 -20.20
C SER A 86 -22.33 -7.00 -19.52
N ASP A 87 -21.17 -7.33 -18.93
CA ASP A 87 -20.90 -8.63 -18.30
C ASP A 87 -21.23 -8.67 -16.79
N ILE A 88 -21.83 -7.61 -16.24
CA ILE A 88 -22.27 -7.59 -14.85
C ILE A 88 -23.57 -8.41 -14.75
N ASP A 89 -23.41 -9.70 -14.47
CA ASP A 89 -24.53 -10.59 -14.19
C ASP A 89 -25.25 -10.14 -12.91
N VAL A 90 -26.47 -9.64 -13.11
CA VAL A 90 -27.41 -9.26 -12.05
C VAL A 90 -28.55 -10.26 -11.91
N ASP A 91 -28.60 -11.28 -12.78
CA ASP A 91 -29.67 -12.28 -12.78
C ASP A 91 -29.52 -13.17 -11.55
N GLY A 92 -30.60 -13.30 -10.78
CA GLY A 92 -30.64 -14.07 -9.54
C GLY A 92 -30.29 -13.29 -8.27
N LEU A 93 -29.96 -12.00 -8.36
CA LEU A 93 -29.82 -11.14 -7.17
C LEU A 93 -31.18 -10.69 -6.65
N PRO A 94 -31.41 -10.69 -5.32
CA PRO A 94 -32.61 -10.08 -4.76
C PRO A 94 -32.58 -8.57 -5.01
N LEU A 95 -33.75 -7.96 -5.28
CA LEU A 95 -33.89 -6.52 -5.59
C LEU A 95 -33.19 -5.61 -4.58
N ALA A 96 -33.23 -5.96 -3.29
CA ALA A 96 -32.56 -5.21 -2.23
C ALA A 96 -31.03 -5.15 -2.41
N GLU A 97 -30.41 -6.26 -2.84
CA GLU A 97 -28.98 -6.34 -3.10
C GLU A 97 -28.59 -5.52 -4.34
N VAL A 98 -29.44 -5.50 -5.37
CA VAL A 98 -29.23 -4.66 -6.56
C VAL A 98 -29.24 -3.16 -6.18
N ILE A 99 -30.20 -2.74 -5.34
CA ILE A 99 -30.29 -1.36 -4.85
C ILE A 99 -29.06 -0.98 -4.00
N ASP A 100 -28.61 -1.88 -3.12
CA ASP A 100 -27.43 -1.66 -2.28
C ASP A 100 -26.15 -1.51 -3.14
N ARG A 101 -25.96 -2.39 -4.13
CA ARG A 101 -24.86 -2.30 -5.09
C ARG A 101 -24.88 -0.99 -5.88
N ALA A 102 -26.05 -0.55 -6.35
CA ALA A 102 -26.18 0.71 -7.06
C ALA A 102 -25.78 1.92 -6.18
N ARG A 103 -26.19 1.93 -4.91
CA ARG A 103 -25.81 2.98 -3.95
C ARG A 103 -24.31 3.00 -3.70
N LYS A 104 -23.71 1.82 -3.48
CA LYS A 104 -22.26 1.68 -3.30
C LYS A 104 -21.49 2.16 -4.53
N ALA A 105 -21.94 1.79 -5.73
CA ALA A 105 -21.31 2.23 -6.98
C ALA A 105 -21.30 3.76 -7.10
N THR A 106 -22.43 4.42 -6.81
CA THR A 106 -22.52 5.89 -6.80
C THR A 106 -21.62 6.52 -5.73
N TRP A 107 -21.49 5.89 -4.56
CA TRP A 107 -20.59 6.39 -3.52
C TRP A 107 -19.12 6.26 -3.94
N TYR A 108 -18.74 5.12 -4.52
CA TYR A 108 -17.38 4.88 -4.99
C TYR A 108 -16.98 5.82 -6.14
N SER A 109 -17.90 6.16 -7.07
CA SER A 109 -17.59 7.10 -8.15
C SER A 109 -17.27 8.50 -7.60
N VAL A 110 -18.06 8.98 -6.64
CA VAL A 110 -17.80 10.27 -5.98
C VAL A 110 -16.47 10.27 -5.23
N GLN A 111 -16.14 9.17 -4.53
CA GLN A 111 -14.84 9.04 -3.85
C GLN A 111 -13.69 9.02 -4.85
N LEU A 112 -13.82 8.27 -5.96
CA LEU A 112 -12.81 8.20 -7.01
C LEU A 112 -12.53 9.60 -7.56
N ASP A 113 -13.56 10.36 -7.93
CA ASP A 113 -13.42 11.74 -8.42
C ASP A 113 -12.72 12.65 -7.40
N ALA A 114 -13.09 12.54 -6.12
CA ALA A 114 -12.47 13.34 -5.06
C ALA A 114 -10.99 12.98 -4.87
N THR A 115 -10.65 11.69 -4.91
CA THR A 115 -9.26 11.22 -4.81
C THR A 115 -8.43 11.60 -6.04
N GLN A 116 -9.01 11.53 -7.23
CA GLN A 116 -8.36 11.95 -8.47
C GLN A 116 -8.01 13.45 -8.43
N LYS A 117 -8.94 14.30 -7.98
CA LYS A 117 -8.67 15.73 -7.78
C LYS A 117 -7.54 16.00 -6.79
N LYS A 118 -7.46 15.22 -5.70
CA LYS A 118 -6.36 15.33 -4.72
C LYS A 118 -5.03 14.90 -5.34
N LEU A 119 -5.02 13.82 -6.11
CA LEU A 119 -3.84 13.34 -6.83
C LEU A 119 -3.34 14.39 -7.83
N ASP A 120 -4.23 14.97 -8.63
CA ASP A 120 -3.89 16.00 -9.60
C ASP A 120 -3.31 17.25 -8.92
N LYS A 121 -3.90 17.66 -7.79
CA LYS A 121 -3.39 18.77 -6.99
C LYS A 121 -1.98 18.49 -6.46
N ALA A 122 -1.78 17.34 -5.82
CA ALA A 122 -0.48 16.96 -5.27
C ALA A 122 0.59 16.85 -6.37
N THR A 123 0.22 16.34 -7.54
CA THR A 123 1.11 16.24 -8.70
C THR A 123 1.56 17.62 -9.17
N ARG A 124 0.64 18.59 -9.26
CA ARG A 124 0.98 19.98 -9.61
C ARG A 124 1.91 20.62 -8.58
N GLU A 125 1.64 20.42 -7.29
CA GLU A 125 2.50 20.93 -6.22
C GLU A 125 3.92 20.35 -6.34
N VAL A 126 4.05 19.04 -6.56
CA VAL A 126 5.36 18.40 -6.76
C VAL A 126 6.10 19.00 -7.95
N GLU A 127 5.43 19.15 -9.10
CA GLU A 127 6.06 19.72 -10.31
C GLU A 127 6.45 21.20 -10.13
N GLU A 128 5.74 21.96 -9.29
CA GLU A 128 6.12 23.33 -8.94
C GLU A 128 7.34 23.38 -7.99
N TRP A 129 7.38 22.50 -6.98
CA TRP A 129 8.45 22.50 -5.98
C TRP A 129 9.77 21.94 -6.50
N LYS A 130 9.73 20.98 -7.42
CA LYS A 130 10.90 20.30 -7.99
C LYS A 130 11.95 21.24 -8.59
N PRO A 131 11.62 22.23 -9.46
CA PRO A 131 12.61 23.16 -9.98
C PRO A 131 13.19 24.07 -8.88
N ARG A 132 12.38 24.46 -7.89
CA ARG A 132 12.81 25.30 -6.76
C ARG A 132 13.82 24.57 -5.89
N ALA A 133 13.56 23.31 -5.58
CA ALA A 133 14.48 22.45 -4.83
C ALA A 133 15.81 22.30 -5.58
N LYS A 134 15.76 21.99 -6.89
CA LYS A 134 16.96 21.87 -7.73
C LYS A 134 17.80 23.15 -7.79
N ALA A 135 17.15 24.30 -7.87
CA ALA A 135 17.82 25.60 -7.85
C ALA A 135 18.54 25.83 -6.50
N ALA A 136 17.86 25.56 -5.38
CA ALA A 136 18.43 25.67 -4.04
C ALA A 136 19.63 24.72 -3.85
N GLU A 137 19.53 23.48 -4.31
CA GLU A 137 20.64 22.51 -4.29
C GLU A 137 21.86 23.02 -5.07
N THR A 138 21.64 23.60 -6.25
CA THR A 138 22.70 24.17 -7.09
C THR A 138 23.39 25.35 -6.40
N GLN A 139 22.61 26.26 -5.80
CA GLN A 139 23.14 27.38 -5.04
C GLN A 139 23.97 26.92 -3.84
N LEU A 140 23.47 25.94 -3.10
CA LEU A 140 24.14 25.40 -1.92
C LEU A 140 25.45 24.69 -2.30
N ALA A 141 25.48 23.98 -3.42
CA ALA A 141 26.71 23.40 -3.98
C ALA A 141 27.74 24.48 -4.36
N SER A 142 27.31 25.59 -4.96
CA SER A 142 28.17 26.73 -5.28
C SER A 142 28.79 27.34 -4.02
N ILE A 143 27.97 27.59 -3.00
CA ILE A 143 28.42 28.13 -1.71
C ILE A 143 29.45 27.19 -1.07
N ARG A 144 29.16 25.89 -0.99
CA ARG A 144 30.10 24.90 -0.45
C ARG A 144 31.44 24.91 -1.18
N LYS A 145 31.42 25.00 -2.50
CA LYS A 145 32.64 25.08 -3.32
C LYS A 145 33.46 26.34 -3.00
N ALA A 146 32.80 27.49 -2.86
CA ALA A 146 33.45 28.74 -2.51
C ALA A 146 34.13 28.65 -1.13
N PHE A 147 33.47 28.08 -0.12
CA PHE A 147 34.06 27.88 1.20
C PHE A 147 35.22 26.87 1.18
N SER A 148 35.13 25.80 0.39
CA SER A 148 36.23 24.83 0.27
C SER A 148 37.47 25.36 -0.47
N ALA A 149 37.35 26.44 -1.23
CA ALA A 149 38.47 27.04 -1.96
C ALA A 149 39.26 28.06 -1.12
N VAL A 150 38.72 28.48 0.02
CA VAL A 150 39.33 29.46 0.94
C VAL A 150 40.00 28.78 2.14
N ALA A 151 39.69 27.51 2.39
CA ALA A 151 40.32 26.65 3.41
C ALA A 151 41.50 25.88 2.82
#